data_AF-D7DBT4-F1
#
_entry.id   AF-D7DBT4-F1
#
_cell.length_a   1.000
_cell.length_b   1.000
_cell.length_c   1.000
_cell.angle_alpha   90.00
_cell.angle_beta   90.00
_cell.angle_gamma   90.00
#
_symmetry.space_group_name_H-M   'P 1'
#
loop_
_entity.id
_entity.type
_entity.pdbx_description
1 polymer ?
#
loop_
_entity_poly.entity_id
_entity_poly.type
_entity_poly.pdbx_seq_one_letter_code
_entity_poly.pdbx_strand_id
1 'polypeptide(L)'
;MTVPYWRVNRAIARDLFGVESSDVDRLIAAKVRSVRRRMPGKSSLPGEICGSGILAYHLELYYCLEKFKNEVSVLRYVSEDRRRAKVFLLHTILGLLWPRLLALETTHLPIDKYGKNIVEAVKTEMRGILANFNPIDIPISLHSCLQLKEAFKEILIQLPAMLNDIYRHPTVRRQLARDVKWRMRYEECMKNLLTSSLEGEKSAGIGNVLPLIFSKQYRVTIGKDEIVFQDINNPNRKTVIKGDKCFRILLRSILRGRRMNSKDRFEWLMDRVSRFSATHSRLLDLFLLAPFTIKDIYYFLLDTDENDLFSTLFSLGTNVLKSCKDQEDDETLRRKIIDMVDSSWRSDLKEYNIPLLEGCAETYADTFIAGYKLVKSITR
;
A
#
# COMPACT_ATOMS: atom_id res chain seq x y z
N MET A 1 -3.30 -20.73 3.38
CA MET A 1 -2.31 -19.99 4.20
C MET A 1 -1.43 -19.18 3.27
N THR A 2 -1.24 -17.88 3.53
CA THR A 2 -0.30 -17.04 2.77
C THR A 2 1.13 -17.50 3.08
N VAL A 3 1.95 -17.67 2.04
CA VAL A 3 3.39 -17.88 2.25
C VAL A 3 3.95 -16.55 2.76
N PRO A 4 4.69 -16.52 3.87
CA PRO A 4 5.26 -15.28 4.35
C PRO A 4 6.18 -14.69 3.27
N TYR A 5 6.08 -13.38 3.04
CA TYR A 5 6.79 -12.65 2.00
C TYR A 5 8.32 -12.86 2.04
N TRP A 6 8.86 -13.04 3.24
CA TRP A 6 10.27 -13.33 3.45
C TRP A 6 10.74 -14.67 2.86
N ARG A 7 9.85 -15.63 2.57
CA ARG A 7 10.20 -16.85 1.83
C ARG A 7 10.52 -16.56 0.36
N VAL A 8 9.89 -15.54 -0.22
CA VAL A 8 10.24 -15.05 -1.57
C VAL A 8 11.63 -14.44 -1.54
N ASN A 9 11.90 -13.57 -0.56
CA ASN A 9 13.22 -12.96 -0.39
C ASN A 9 14.31 -14.01 -0.17
N ARG A 10 14.03 -15.06 0.63
CA ARG A 10 14.95 -16.17 0.85
C ARG A 10 15.23 -16.93 -0.46
N ALA A 11 14.21 -17.22 -1.24
CA ALA A 11 14.36 -17.91 -2.52
C ALA A 11 15.18 -17.07 -3.50
N ILE A 12 14.86 -15.79 -3.69
CA ILE A 12 15.61 -14.90 -4.57
C ILE A 12 17.06 -14.72 -4.10
N ALA A 13 17.29 -14.51 -2.81
CA ALA A 13 18.63 -14.35 -2.25
C ALA A 13 19.52 -15.57 -2.49
N ARG A 14 18.97 -16.77 -2.33
CA ARG A 14 19.68 -18.01 -2.60
C ARG A 14 19.87 -18.23 -4.10
N ASP A 15 18.80 -18.16 -4.87
CA ASP A 15 18.73 -18.64 -6.25
C ASP A 15 19.41 -17.67 -7.23
N LEU A 16 19.37 -16.35 -6.96
CA LEU A 16 19.95 -15.33 -7.85
C LEU A 16 21.22 -14.66 -7.29
N PHE A 17 21.47 -14.74 -5.98
CA PHE A 17 22.59 -14.03 -5.34
C PHE A 17 23.50 -14.94 -4.50
N GLY A 18 23.25 -16.25 -4.46
CA GLY A 18 24.09 -17.21 -3.76
C GLY A 18 24.16 -17.02 -2.24
N VAL A 19 23.17 -16.35 -1.64
CA VAL A 19 23.12 -16.07 -0.20
C VAL A 19 22.50 -17.26 0.54
N GLU A 20 23.12 -17.65 1.67
CA GLU A 20 22.53 -18.63 2.57
C GLU A 20 21.21 -18.17 3.20
N SER A 21 20.27 -19.11 3.35
CA SER A 21 18.97 -18.84 3.97
C SER A 21 19.05 -18.41 5.43
N SER A 22 20.11 -18.81 6.13
CA SER A 22 20.40 -18.48 7.53
C SER A 22 20.60 -16.97 7.75
N ASP A 23 21.24 -16.27 6.80
CA ASP A 23 21.50 -14.84 6.89
C ASP A 23 20.25 -13.99 6.61
N VAL A 24 19.36 -14.49 5.74
CA VAL A 24 18.03 -13.91 5.53
C VAL A 24 17.20 -14.03 6.81
N ASP A 25 17.25 -15.17 7.48
CA ASP A 25 16.52 -15.41 8.73
C ASP A 25 17.02 -14.57 9.89
N ARG A 26 18.33 -14.39 9.99
CA ARG A 26 18.95 -13.50 10.98
C ARG A 26 18.57 -12.05 10.74
N LEU A 27 18.55 -11.60 9.48
CA LEU A 27 18.07 -10.25 9.13
C LEU A 27 16.60 -10.07 9.55
N ILE A 28 15.73 -11.03 9.23
CA ILE A 28 14.31 -10.99 9.62
C ILE A 28 14.19 -11.00 11.15
N ALA A 29 14.97 -11.82 11.84
CA ALA A 29 14.95 -11.87 13.30
C ALA A 29 15.40 -10.54 13.91
N ALA A 30 16.44 -9.90 13.36
CA ALA A 30 16.88 -8.56 13.79
C ALA A 30 15.76 -7.52 13.58
N LYS A 31 15.13 -7.54 12.39
CA LYS A 31 14.00 -6.69 12.01
C LYS A 31 12.77 -6.88 12.90
N VAL A 32 12.43 -8.14 13.21
CA VAL A 32 11.28 -8.50 14.06
C VAL A 32 11.55 -8.18 15.52
N ARG A 33 12.78 -8.37 16.01
CA ARG A 33 13.19 -8.02 17.39
C ARG A 33 13.17 -6.52 17.62
N SER A 34 13.58 -5.71 16.64
CA SER A 34 13.55 -4.24 16.77
C SER A 34 12.11 -3.71 16.82
N VAL A 35 11.22 -4.23 15.96
CA VAL A 35 9.79 -3.92 15.97
C VAL A 35 9.08 -4.44 17.25
N ARG A 36 9.45 -5.62 17.76
CA ARG A 36 8.83 -6.22 18.97
C ARG A 36 9.22 -5.54 20.28
N ARG A 37 10.41 -4.94 20.41
CA ARG A 37 10.83 -4.26 21.66
C ARG A 37 10.03 -2.98 21.97
N ARG A 38 9.29 -2.44 20.99
CA ARG A 38 8.51 -1.20 21.12
C ARG A 38 7.00 -1.38 20.85
N MET A 39 6.53 -2.61 20.76
CA MET A 39 5.10 -2.94 20.71
C MET A 39 4.72 -3.78 21.95
N PRO A 40 3.52 -3.59 22.54
CA PRO A 40 3.10 -4.31 23.73
C PRO A 40 3.18 -5.85 23.53
N GLY A 41 3.55 -6.57 24.60
CA GLY A 41 4.13 -7.92 24.64
C GLY A 41 3.32 -9.12 24.12
N LYS A 42 2.44 -8.95 23.15
CA LYS A 42 1.90 -10.05 22.34
C LYS A 42 2.18 -9.74 20.88
N SER A 43 2.76 -10.71 20.17
CA SER A 43 3.14 -10.61 18.76
C SER A 43 2.01 -10.06 17.89
N SER A 44 1.99 -8.75 17.71
CA SER A 44 1.11 -8.02 16.80
C SER A 44 1.86 -7.63 15.53
N LEU A 45 2.94 -8.31 15.16
CA LEU A 45 3.46 -8.24 13.81
C LEU A 45 2.49 -9.04 12.96
N PRO A 46 1.52 -8.38 12.35
CA PRO A 46 0.40 -9.08 11.84
C PRO A 46 0.73 -9.37 10.39
N GLY A 47 1.39 -10.51 10.18
CA GLY A 47 1.30 -11.23 8.91
C GLY A 47 -0.15 -11.52 8.51
N GLU A 48 -1.12 -11.18 9.35
CA GLU A 48 -2.56 -11.30 9.16
C GLU A 48 -3.33 -9.96 9.04
N ILE A 49 -2.75 -8.79 9.29
CA ILE A 49 -3.47 -7.48 9.26
C ILE A 49 -3.03 -6.61 8.07
N CYS A 50 -1.91 -6.89 7.39
CA CYS A 50 -1.51 -6.14 6.20
C CYS A 50 -2.16 -6.69 4.90
N GLY A 51 -3.39 -7.19 5.01
CA GLY A 51 -4.25 -7.54 3.88
C GLY A 51 -5.36 -6.50 3.69
N SER A 52 -5.03 -5.22 3.55
CA SER A 52 -6.02 -4.21 3.10
C SER A 52 -5.37 -2.97 2.49
N GLY A 53 -4.26 -3.17 1.82
CA GLY A 53 -3.51 -2.12 1.17
C GLY A 53 -2.11 -2.62 0.98
N ILE A 54 -1.87 -3.27 -0.16
CA ILE A 54 -0.52 -3.61 -0.59
C ILE A 54 0.31 -2.33 -0.52
N LEU A 55 -0.20 -1.20 -0.99
CA LEU A 55 0.44 0.10 -0.78
C LEU A 55 0.63 0.47 0.71
N ALA A 56 -0.31 0.21 1.61
CA ALA A 56 -0.15 0.48 3.05
C ALA A 56 0.92 -0.40 3.72
N TYR A 57 1.05 -1.67 3.31
CA TYR A 57 2.14 -2.55 3.74
C TYR A 57 3.50 -2.09 3.20
N HIS A 58 3.55 -1.63 1.95
CA HIS A 58 4.78 -1.14 1.33
C HIS A 58 5.17 0.25 1.82
N LEU A 59 4.20 1.09 2.19
CA LEU A 59 4.40 2.35 2.91
C LEU A 59 4.83 2.09 4.35
N GLU A 60 4.27 1.08 5.02
CA GLU A 60 4.77 0.64 6.32
C GLU A 60 6.18 0.06 6.19
N LEU A 61 6.51 -0.61 5.08
CA LEU A 61 7.86 -1.07 4.77
C LEU A 61 8.80 0.12 4.50
N TYR A 62 8.37 1.12 3.74
CA TYR A 62 9.10 2.38 3.48
C TYR A 62 9.30 3.19 4.76
N TYR A 63 8.26 3.34 5.57
CA TYR A 63 8.31 4.01 6.87
C TYR A 63 9.13 3.21 7.88
N CYS A 64 9.08 1.88 7.81
CA CYS A 64 10.01 1.02 8.52
C CYS A 64 11.43 1.21 8.00
N LEU A 65 11.67 1.39 6.69
CA LEU A 65 12.98 1.72 6.10
C LEU A 65 13.49 3.08 6.56
N GLU A 66 12.63 4.10 6.61
CA GLU A 66 12.93 5.39 7.23
C GLU A 66 13.22 5.25 8.72
N LYS A 67 12.47 4.42 9.45
CA LYS A 67 12.75 4.12 10.85
C LYS A 67 14.00 3.26 11.04
N PHE A 68 14.34 2.40 10.09
CA PHE A 68 15.57 1.60 10.07
C PHE A 68 16.81 2.49 9.95
N LYS A 69 16.68 3.69 9.34
CA LYS A 69 17.72 4.74 9.36
C LYS A 69 18.18 5.06 10.79
N ASN A 70 17.30 4.90 11.78
CA ASN A 70 17.54 5.23 13.18
C ASN A 70 17.80 3.99 14.07
N GLU A 71 17.86 2.79 13.50
CA GLU A 71 18.02 1.55 14.27
C GLU A 71 19.45 1.01 14.22
N VAL A 72 20.24 1.43 15.20
CA VAL A 72 21.63 1.02 15.44
C VAL A 72 21.85 -0.49 15.37
N SER A 73 20.89 -1.33 15.78
CA SER A 73 21.04 -2.79 15.78
C SER A 73 20.98 -3.42 14.39
N VAL A 74 20.14 -2.90 13.49
CA VAL A 74 20.08 -3.36 12.09
C VAL A 74 21.31 -2.87 11.36
N LEU A 75 21.69 -1.61 11.58
CA LEU A 75 22.88 -1.03 10.98
C LEU A 75 24.15 -1.75 11.41
N ARG A 76 24.26 -2.07 12.70
CA ARG A 76 25.34 -2.91 13.21
C ARG A 76 25.37 -4.29 12.53
N TYR A 77 24.24 -5.01 12.48
CA TYR A 77 24.16 -6.31 11.80
C TYR A 77 24.60 -6.26 10.33
N VAL A 78 24.14 -5.24 9.62
CA VAL A 78 24.41 -5.02 8.19
C VAL A 78 25.84 -4.56 7.94
N SER A 79 26.42 -3.80 8.88
CA SER A 79 27.77 -3.22 8.82
C SER A 79 28.91 -4.20 9.14
N GLU A 80 28.57 -5.34 9.76
CA GLU A 80 29.53 -6.36 10.21
C GLU A 80 30.04 -7.26 9.07
N ASP A 81 29.31 -7.38 7.96
CA ASP A 81 29.66 -8.28 6.85
C ASP A 81 29.04 -7.82 5.52
N ARG A 82 29.86 -7.75 4.46
CA ARG A 82 29.42 -7.44 3.09
C ARG A 82 28.30 -8.38 2.60
N ARG A 83 28.28 -9.65 3.02
CA ARG A 83 27.19 -10.58 2.69
C ARG A 83 25.86 -10.10 3.28
N ARG A 84 25.85 -9.68 4.55
CA ARG A 84 24.66 -9.17 5.23
C ARG A 84 24.17 -7.85 4.64
N ALA A 85 25.10 -7.00 4.21
CA ALA A 85 24.80 -5.82 3.39
C ALA A 85 24.03 -6.19 2.12
N LYS A 86 24.53 -7.18 1.35
CA LYS A 86 23.84 -7.68 0.16
C LYS A 86 22.44 -8.24 0.46
N VAL A 87 22.26 -8.95 1.57
CA VAL A 87 20.94 -9.47 1.98
C VAL A 87 19.95 -8.36 2.31
N PHE A 88 20.38 -7.39 3.10
CA PHE A 88 19.56 -6.22 3.46
C PHE A 88 19.12 -5.45 2.21
N LEU A 89 20.06 -5.25 1.31
CA LEU A 89 19.85 -4.57 0.05
C LEU A 89 18.83 -5.26 -0.84
N LEU A 90 19.01 -6.55 -1.03
CA LEU A 90 18.10 -7.34 -1.83
C LEU A 90 16.70 -7.36 -1.24
N HIS A 91 16.57 -7.50 0.08
CA HIS A 91 15.28 -7.42 0.75
C HIS A 91 14.62 -6.05 0.51
N THR A 92 15.39 -4.97 0.54
CA THR A 92 14.89 -3.62 0.31
C THR A 92 14.40 -3.45 -1.12
N ILE A 93 15.23 -3.82 -2.11
CA ILE A 93 14.88 -3.77 -3.54
C ILE A 93 13.65 -4.62 -3.85
N LEU A 94 13.56 -5.84 -3.32
CA LEU A 94 12.37 -6.68 -3.51
C LEU A 94 11.12 -6.08 -2.87
N GLY A 95 11.26 -5.31 -1.80
CA GLY A 95 10.16 -4.54 -1.23
C GLY A 95 9.69 -3.40 -2.13
N LEU A 96 10.61 -2.70 -2.80
CA LEU A 96 10.28 -1.61 -3.72
C LEU A 96 9.80 -2.11 -5.09
N LEU A 97 10.30 -3.25 -5.54
CA LEU A 97 9.87 -3.90 -6.78
C LEU A 97 8.46 -4.49 -6.67
N TRP A 98 8.10 -5.09 -5.53
CA TRP A 98 6.85 -5.84 -5.41
C TRP A 98 5.59 -5.11 -5.83
N PRO A 99 5.30 -3.88 -5.35
CA PRO A 99 4.08 -3.19 -5.75
C PRO A 99 4.06 -2.90 -7.26
N ARG A 100 5.24 -2.72 -7.88
CA ARG A 100 5.41 -2.47 -9.31
C ARG A 100 5.26 -3.74 -10.15
N LEU A 101 5.80 -4.87 -9.67
CA LEU A 101 5.59 -6.18 -10.29
C LEU A 101 4.13 -6.61 -10.18
N LEU A 102 3.47 -6.32 -9.05
CA LEU A 102 2.04 -6.56 -8.91
C LEU A 102 1.23 -5.66 -9.86
N ALA A 103 1.60 -4.39 -10.00
CA ALA A 103 0.97 -3.48 -10.95
C ALA A 103 1.10 -3.99 -12.40
N LEU A 104 2.26 -4.53 -12.80
CA LEU A 104 2.42 -5.20 -14.10
C LEU A 104 1.44 -6.37 -14.25
N GLU A 105 1.31 -7.22 -13.22
CA GLU A 105 0.39 -8.35 -13.26
C GLU A 105 -1.08 -7.94 -13.36
N THR A 106 -1.49 -6.89 -12.65
CA THR A 106 -2.89 -6.44 -12.63
C THR A 106 -3.29 -5.66 -13.86
N THR A 107 -2.34 -4.96 -14.49
CA THR A 107 -2.57 -4.20 -15.73
C THR A 107 -2.31 -5.02 -16.99
N HIS A 108 -1.71 -6.20 -16.86
CA HIS A 108 -1.28 -7.05 -17.98
C HIS A 108 -0.31 -6.36 -18.95
N LEU A 109 0.40 -5.34 -18.49
CA LEU A 109 1.38 -4.62 -19.29
C LEU A 109 2.72 -5.38 -19.34
N PRO A 110 3.41 -5.44 -20.50
CA PRO A 110 4.62 -6.23 -20.65
C PRO A 110 5.83 -5.66 -19.89
N ILE A 111 6.48 -6.52 -19.09
CA ILE A 111 7.70 -6.15 -18.34
C ILE A 111 8.85 -5.68 -19.24
N ASP A 112 8.97 -6.22 -20.45
CA ASP A 112 10.06 -5.83 -21.36
C ASP A 112 9.93 -4.38 -21.85
N LYS A 113 8.71 -3.81 -21.83
CA LYS A 113 8.46 -2.41 -22.20
C LYS A 113 8.60 -1.45 -21.02
N TYR A 114 8.08 -1.82 -19.85
CA TYR A 114 7.99 -0.91 -18.68
C TYR A 114 9.04 -1.19 -17.60
N GLY A 115 9.80 -2.28 -17.71
CA GLY A 115 10.80 -2.68 -16.73
C GLY A 115 11.88 -1.63 -16.51
N LYS A 116 12.26 -0.88 -17.56
CA LYS A 116 13.21 0.24 -17.44
C LYS A 116 12.70 1.33 -16.49
N ASN A 117 11.42 1.69 -16.58
CA ASN A 117 10.80 2.71 -15.73
C ASN A 117 10.74 2.25 -14.27
N ILE A 118 10.32 0.99 -14.04
CA ILE A 118 10.30 0.36 -12.71
C ILE A 118 11.70 0.38 -12.08
N VAL A 119 12.72 0.02 -12.86
CA VAL A 119 14.11 -0.02 -12.38
C VAL A 119 14.60 1.38 -12.04
N GLU A 120 14.26 2.40 -12.83
CA GLU A 120 14.65 3.78 -12.52
C GLU A 120 13.94 4.28 -11.25
N ALA A 121 12.66 3.97 -11.06
CA ALA A 121 11.93 4.29 -9.83
C ALA A 121 12.65 3.73 -8.59
N VAL A 122 12.97 2.43 -8.63
CA VAL A 122 13.68 1.75 -7.53
C VAL A 122 15.07 2.31 -7.33
N LYS A 123 15.81 2.64 -8.40
CA LYS A 123 17.12 3.29 -8.29
C LYS A 123 17.03 4.64 -7.59
N THR A 124 16.05 5.46 -7.96
CA THR A 124 15.83 6.78 -7.35
C THR A 124 15.50 6.67 -5.87
N GLU A 125 14.58 5.77 -5.50
CA GLU A 125 14.25 5.49 -4.09
C GLU A 125 15.47 5.00 -3.30
N MET A 126 16.23 4.08 -3.88
CA MET A 126 17.43 3.53 -3.24
C MET A 126 18.53 4.59 -3.08
N ARG A 127 18.71 5.50 -4.05
CA ARG A 127 19.62 6.66 -3.93
C ARG A 127 19.17 7.60 -2.81
N GLY A 128 17.88 7.87 -2.68
CA GLY A 128 17.33 8.67 -1.58
C GLY A 128 17.55 8.01 -0.21
N ILE A 129 17.37 6.69 -0.12
CA ILE A 129 17.70 5.92 1.08
C ILE A 129 19.20 6.04 1.40
N LEU A 130 20.07 5.93 0.39
CA LEU A 130 21.52 6.03 0.51
C LEU A 130 22.04 7.40 0.94
N ALA A 131 21.49 8.47 0.38
CA ALA A 131 21.92 9.83 0.68
C ALA A 131 21.76 10.16 2.17
N ASN A 132 20.80 9.51 2.84
CA ASN A 132 20.51 9.68 4.25
C ASN A 132 21.39 8.82 5.17
N PHE A 133 22.26 7.95 4.64
CA PHE A 133 23.27 7.23 5.44
C PHE A 133 24.51 8.10 5.64
N ASN A 134 24.45 9.00 6.61
CA ASN A 134 25.57 9.86 7.00
C ASN A 134 26.38 9.20 8.14
N PRO A 135 27.71 8.97 7.98
CA PRO A 135 28.54 8.34 9.02
C PRO A 135 28.61 9.11 10.34
N ILE A 136 28.25 10.39 10.35
CA ILE A 136 28.28 11.26 11.53
C ILE A 136 27.13 10.92 12.50
N ASP A 137 25.99 10.45 11.97
CA ASP A 137 24.75 10.25 12.75
C ASP A 137 24.52 8.79 13.14
N ILE A 138 25.41 7.87 12.71
CA ILE A 138 25.25 6.43 12.88
C ILE A 138 26.50 5.86 13.55
N PRO A 139 26.38 5.14 14.69
CA PRO A 139 27.51 4.56 15.40
C PRO A 139 28.01 3.28 14.72
N ILE A 140 28.37 3.37 13.44
CA ILE A 140 29.03 2.33 12.65
C ILE A 140 30.33 2.89 12.06
N SER A 141 31.30 2.01 11.80
CA SER A 141 32.58 2.44 11.25
C SER A 141 32.43 3.05 9.85
N LEU A 142 33.26 4.04 9.52
CA LEU A 142 33.34 4.61 8.17
C LEU A 142 33.56 3.52 7.11
N HIS A 143 34.38 2.51 7.45
CA HIS A 143 34.66 1.37 6.58
C HIS A 143 33.39 0.59 6.22
N SER A 144 32.53 0.31 7.21
CA SER A 144 31.27 -0.38 6.97
C SER A 144 30.28 0.44 6.13
N CYS A 145 30.27 1.77 6.30
CA CYS A 145 29.49 2.67 5.43
C CYS A 145 29.94 2.59 3.96
N LEU A 146 31.25 2.52 3.72
CA LEU A 146 31.82 2.40 2.38
C LEU A 146 31.47 1.04 1.74
N GLN A 147 31.64 -0.06 2.49
CA GLN A 147 31.27 -1.40 2.03
C GLN A 147 29.79 -1.51 1.65
N LEU A 148 28.93 -0.86 2.43
CA LEU A 148 27.51 -0.73 2.10
C LEU A 148 27.36 0.00 0.76
N LYS A 149 27.86 1.23 0.64
CA LYS A 149 27.74 2.03 -0.59
C LYS A 149 28.24 1.29 -1.83
N GLU A 150 29.32 0.52 -1.72
CA GLU A 150 29.83 -0.32 -2.80
C GLU A 150 28.89 -1.48 -3.16
N ALA A 151 28.41 -2.24 -2.17
CA ALA A 151 27.44 -3.31 -2.40
C ALA A 151 26.12 -2.77 -3.01
N PHE A 152 25.70 -1.57 -2.62
CA PHE A 152 24.57 -0.87 -3.22
C PHE A 152 24.82 -0.57 -4.70
N LYS A 153 25.96 0.04 -5.05
CA LYS A 153 26.31 0.35 -6.45
C LYS A 153 26.33 -0.92 -7.31
N GLU A 154 26.94 -1.98 -6.81
CA GLU A 154 27.01 -3.29 -7.46
C GLU A 154 25.60 -3.82 -7.80
N ILE A 155 24.69 -3.85 -6.83
CA ILE A 155 23.34 -4.37 -7.04
C ILE A 155 22.52 -3.46 -7.97
N LEU A 156 22.64 -2.13 -7.86
CA LEU A 156 21.90 -1.21 -8.74
C LEU A 156 22.35 -1.29 -10.21
N ILE A 157 23.62 -1.64 -10.47
CA ILE A 157 24.13 -1.90 -11.82
C ILE A 157 23.54 -3.19 -12.39
N GLN A 158 23.41 -4.24 -11.56
CA GLN A 158 22.89 -5.54 -11.98
C GLN A 158 21.36 -5.58 -12.11
N LEU A 159 20.65 -4.75 -11.36
CA LEU A 159 19.18 -4.75 -11.28
C LEU A 159 18.45 -4.76 -12.64
N PRO A 160 18.83 -3.97 -13.67
CA PRO A 160 18.18 -4.04 -14.98
C PRO A 160 18.24 -5.43 -15.61
N ALA A 161 19.40 -6.09 -15.56
CA ALA A 161 19.59 -7.43 -16.11
C ALA A 161 18.83 -8.49 -15.30
N MET A 162 18.78 -8.32 -13.98
CA MET A 162 18.13 -9.27 -13.07
C MET A 162 16.61 -9.12 -12.99
N LEU A 163 16.04 -8.01 -13.43
CA LEU A 163 14.60 -7.74 -13.28
C LEU A 163 13.76 -8.88 -13.90
N ASN A 164 14.12 -9.30 -15.12
CA ASN A 164 13.40 -10.35 -15.82
C ASN A 164 13.54 -11.70 -15.10
N ASP A 165 14.71 -12.01 -14.56
CA ASP A 165 14.93 -13.25 -13.81
C ASP A 165 14.13 -13.25 -12.49
N ILE A 166 14.13 -12.14 -11.77
CA ILE A 166 13.33 -11.95 -10.54
C ILE A 166 11.84 -12.14 -10.86
N TYR A 167 11.35 -11.47 -11.91
CA TYR A 167 9.94 -11.51 -12.28
C TYR A 167 9.50 -12.90 -12.75
N ARG A 168 10.35 -13.61 -13.52
CA ARG A 168 10.07 -14.97 -14.00
C ARG A 168 10.33 -16.05 -12.94
N HIS A 169 10.96 -15.70 -11.83
CA HIS A 169 11.27 -16.66 -10.77
C HIS A 169 10.02 -17.40 -10.27
N PRO A 170 10.00 -18.75 -10.21
CA PRO A 170 8.79 -19.52 -9.90
C PRO A 170 8.13 -19.17 -8.56
N THR A 171 8.93 -18.79 -7.56
CA THR A 171 8.41 -18.37 -6.25
C THR A 171 7.78 -16.97 -6.30
N VAL A 172 8.32 -16.07 -7.12
CA VAL A 172 7.76 -14.73 -7.35
C VAL A 172 6.45 -14.85 -8.11
N ARG A 173 6.43 -15.56 -9.26
CA ARG A 173 5.21 -15.81 -10.06
C ARG A 173 4.07 -16.40 -9.22
N ARG A 174 4.36 -17.45 -8.43
CA ARG A 174 3.35 -18.07 -7.55
C ARG A 174 2.82 -17.12 -6.48
N GLN A 175 3.66 -16.27 -5.92
CA GLN A 175 3.24 -15.33 -4.90
C GLN A 175 2.49 -14.14 -5.51
N LEU A 176 2.92 -13.60 -6.64
CA LEU A 176 2.21 -12.58 -7.40
C LEU A 176 0.80 -13.03 -7.77
N ALA A 177 0.64 -14.23 -8.33
CA ALA A 177 -0.68 -14.78 -8.68
C ALA A 177 -1.64 -14.87 -7.46
N ARG A 178 -1.09 -15.21 -6.28
CA ARG A 178 -1.87 -15.23 -5.04
C ARG A 178 -2.27 -13.83 -4.59
N ASP A 179 -1.33 -12.88 -4.68
CA ASP A 179 -1.56 -11.50 -4.28
C ASP A 179 -2.57 -10.80 -5.20
N VAL A 180 -2.53 -11.08 -6.52
CA VAL A 180 -3.56 -10.65 -7.48
C VAL A 180 -4.92 -11.21 -7.08
N LYS A 181 -5.04 -12.52 -6.88
CA LYS A 181 -6.32 -13.14 -6.46
C LYS A 181 -6.85 -12.53 -5.15
N TRP A 182 -5.95 -12.28 -4.22
CA TRP A 182 -6.28 -11.68 -2.94
C TRP A 182 -6.78 -10.23 -3.09
N ARG A 183 -6.10 -9.44 -3.93
CA ARG A 183 -6.47 -8.07 -4.26
C ARG A 183 -7.85 -8.00 -4.93
N MET A 184 -8.12 -8.85 -5.92
CA MET A 184 -9.42 -8.90 -6.60
C MET A 184 -10.55 -9.17 -5.60
N ARG A 185 -10.35 -10.11 -4.67
CA ARG A 185 -11.32 -10.39 -3.60
C ARG A 185 -11.52 -9.21 -2.65
N TYR A 186 -10.44 -8.49 -2.30
CA TYR A 186 -10.53 -7.29 -1.47
C TYR A 186 -11.32 -6.18 -2.19
N GLU A 187 -11.06 -5.97 -3.48
CA GLU A 187 -11.76 -4.99 -4.30
C GLU A 187 -13.25 -5.33 -4.44
N GLU A 188 -13.59 -6.61 -4.61
CA GLU A 188 -14.97 -7.08 -4.61
C GLU A 188 -15.67 -6.84 -3.26
N CYS A 189 -15.02 -7.16 -2.14
CA CYS A 189 -15.57 -6.85 -0.81
C CYS A 189 -15.83 -5.36 -0.61
N MET A 190 -14.92 -4.50 -1.09
CA MET A 190 -15.07 -3.05 -1.04
C MET A 190 -16.21 -2.57 -1.94
N LYS A 191 -16.26 -3.02 -3.19
CA LYS A 191 -17.34 -2.70 -4.13
C LYS A 191 -18.70 -3.05 -3.51
N ASN A 192 -18.83 -4.27 -2.99
CA ASN A 192 -20.05 -4.72 -2.34
C ASN A 192 -20.40 -3.84 -1.13
N LEU A 193 -19.41 -3.45 -0.32
CA LEU A 193 -19.64 -2.53 0.81
C LEU A 193 -20.14 -1.16 0.34
N LEU A 194 -19.60 -0.64 -0.76
CA LEU A 194 -20.01 0.66 -1.31
C LEU A 194 -21.41 0.62 -1.93
N THR A 195 -21.74 -0.42 -2.71
CA THR A 195 -23.03 -0.52 -3.41
C THR A 195 -24.18 -0.86 -2.47
N SER A 196 -24.00 -1.85 -1.60
CA SER A 196 -25.06 -2.30 -0.69
C SER A 196 -25.42 -1.28 0.39
N SER A 197 -24.53 -0.34 0.71
CA SER A 197 -24.85 0.78 1.59
C SER A 197 -25.61 1.93 0.90
N LEU A 198 -25.60 2.01 -0.43
CA LEU A 198 -26.32 3.03 -1.22
C LEU A 198 -27.73 2.57 -1.61
N GLU A 199 -27.93 1.28 -1.86
CA GLU A 199 -29.21 0.73 -2.33
C GLU A 199 -30.23 0.47 -1.19
N GLY A 200 -29.85 0.71 0.06
CA GLY A 200 -30.77 0.62 1.20
C GLY A 200 -31.39 -0.77 1.40
N GLU A 201 -30.74 -1.83 0.90
CA GLU A 201 -31.29 -3.18 0.96
C GLU A 201 -31.55 -3.59 2.42
N LYS A 202 -32.83 -3.87 2.69
CA LYS A 202 -33.39 -4.33 3.98
C LYS A 202 -32.96 -5.75 4.36
N SER A 203 -31.97 -6.32 3.68
CA SER A 203 -31.41 -7.62 4.02
C SER A 203 -30.37 -7.44 5.14
N ALA A 204 -30.30 -8.40 6.06
CA ALA A 204 -29.30 -8.46 7.13
C ALA A 204 -27.89 -8.79 6.57
N GLY A 205 -27.47 -8.06 5.53
CA GLY A 205 -26.24 -8.23 4.78
C GLY A 205 -25.21 -7.14 5.06
N ILE A 206 -24.07 -7.27 4.38
CA ILE A 206 -22.87 -6.42 4.48
C ILE A 206 -23.17 -4.91 4.33
N GLY A 207 -24.26 -4.53 3.64
CA GLY A 207 -24.62 -3.13 3.38
C GLY A 207 -24.99 -2.28 4.59
N ASN A 208 -25.47 -2.89 5.68
CA ASN A 208 -25.83 -2.16 6.91
C ASN A 208 -24.69 -2.08 7.93
N VAL A 209 -23.49 -2.55 7.57
CA VAL A 209 -22.36 -2.66 8.50
C VAL A 209 -21.77 -1.30 8.86
N LEU A 210 -21.66 -0.39 7.89
CA LEU A 210 -21.02 0.92 8.10
C LEU A 210 -21.82 1.83 9.05
N PRO A 211 -23.14 2.01 8.89
CA PRO A 211 -23.94 2.75 9.87
C PRO A 211 -23.84 2.15 11.27
N LEU A 212 -23.85 0.81 11.41
CA LEU A 212 -23.69 0.14 12.70
C LEU A 212 -22.30 0.36 13.32
N ILE A 213 -21.24 0.43 12.50
CA ILE A 213 -19.88 0.70 12.96
C ILE A 213 -19.75 2.10 13.55
N PHE A 214 -20.32 3.10 12.87
CA PHE A 214 -20.21 4.50 13.28
C PHE A 214 -21.27 4.93 14.29
N SER A 215 -22.33 4.13 14.46
CA SER A 215 -23.30 4.32 15.52
C SER A 215 -22.65 4.26 16.91
N LYS A 216 -23.04 5.19 17.79
CA LYS A 216 -22.66 5.18 19.21
C LYS A 216 -23.39 4.08 20.00
N GLN A 217 -24.42 3.46 19.43
CA GLN A 217 -25.25 2.45 20.10
C GLN A 217 -24.57 1.08 20.20
N TYR A 218 -23.63 0.77 19.29
CA TYR A 218 -23.07 -0.58 19.20
C TYR A 218 -21.60 -0.63 19.64
N ARG A 219 -21.28 -1.59 20.52
CA ARG A 219 -19.92 -2.09 20.71
C ARG A 219 -19.62 -3.09 19.59
N VAL A 220 -18.55 -2.86 18.84
CA VAL A 220 -18.15 -3.70 17.69
C VAL A 220 -16.95 -4.55 18.09
N THR A 221 -17.05 -5.86 17.92
CA THR A 221 -15.96 -6.82 18.16
C THR A 221 -15.71 -7.64 16.90
N ILE A 222 -14.48 -7.68 16.41
CA ILE A 222 -14.10 -8.45 15.22
C ILE A 222 -13.35 -9.71 15.67
N GLY A 223 -14.08 -10.82 15.71
CA GLY A 223 -13.58 -12.15 16.03
C GLY A 223 -12.82 -12.82 14.88
N LYS A 224 -12.51 -14.11 15.04
CA LYS A 224 -11.79 -14.89 14.03
C LYS A 224 -12.65 -15.17 12.81
N ASP A 225 -13.96 -15.40 12.96
CA ASP A 225 -14.86 -15.78 11.87
C ASP A 225 -16.13 -14.93 11.78
N GLU A 226 -16.27 -13.97 12.68
CA GLU A 226 -17.48 -13.17 12.83
C GLU A 226 -17.18 -11.73 13.27
N ILE A 227 -18.12 -10.83 12.98
CA ILE A 227 -18.17 -9.48 13.48
C ILE A 227 -19.44 -9.35 14.32
N VAL A 228 -19.27 -8.97 15.58
CA VAL A 228 -20.35 -8.87 16.56
C VAL A 228 -20.63 -7.39 16.85
N PHE A 229 -21.87 -6.99 16.61
CA PHE A 229 -22.44 -5.70 17.00
C PHE A 229 -23.33 -5.93 18.22
N GLN A 230 -22.87 -5.49 19.38
CA GLN A 230 -23.62 -5.59 20.64
C GLN A 230 -24.20 -4.24 21.01
N ASP A 231 -25.51 -4.16 21.21
CA ASP A 231 -26.16 -2.94 21.68
C ASP A 231 -25.67 -2.61 23.11
N ILE A 232 -25.22 -1.38 23.32
CA ILE A 232 -24.71 -0.90 24.61
C ILE A 232 -25.85 -0.77 25.64
N ASN A 233 -27.05 -0.41 25.19
CA ASN A 233 -28.22 -0.24 26.04
C ASN A 233 -28.95 -1.57 26.30
N ASN A 234 -28.69 -2.60 25.50
CA ASN A 234 -29.23 -3.94 25.71
C ASN A 234 -28.19 -5.02 25.35
N PRO A 235 -27.35 -5.46 26.30
CA PRO A 235 -26.28 -6.42 26.04
C PRO A 235 -26.73 -7.77 25.47
N ASN A 236 -28.01 -8.12 25.61
CA ASN A 236 -28.60 -9.35 25.08
C ASN A 236 -28.93 -9.21 23.58
N ARG A 237 -29.03 -7.98 23.06
CA ARG A 237 -29.26 -7.72 21.63
C ARG A 237 -27.91 -7.70 20.90
N LYS A 238 -27.63 -8.76 20.14
CA LYS A 238 -26.42 -8.92 19.34
C LYS A 238 -26.76 -9.20 17.89
N THR A 239 -26.10 -8.50 16.98
CA THR A 239 -26.09 -8.82 15.54
C THR A 239 -24.74 -9.42 15.20
N VAL A 240 -24.73 -10.61 14.60
CA VAL A 240 -23.52 -11.32 14.22
C VAL A 240 -23.46 -11.42 12.71
N ILE A 241 -22.38 -10.91 12.14
CA ILE A 241 -22.15 -10.92 10.69
C ILE A 241 -20.97 -11.84 10.42
N LYS A 242 -21.22 -12.91 9.66
CA LYS A 242 -20.13 -13.75 9.15
C LYS A 242 -19.40 -12.97 8.07
N GLY A 243 -18.11 -12.84 8.25
CA GLY A 243 -17.24 -12.10 7.34
C GLY A 243 -16.02 -12.93 7.04
N ASP A 244 -15.64 -13.01 5.77
CA ASP A 244 -14.37 -13.63 5.41
C ASP A 244 -13.18 -12.81 5.93
N LYS A 245 -11.96 -13.35 5.75
CA LYS A 245 -10.74 -12.68 6.22
C LYS A 245 -10.56 -11.29 5.60
N CYS A 246 -10.87 -11.10 4.30
CA CYS A 246 -10.69 -9.83 3.61
C CYS A 246 -11.64 -8.77 4.17
N PHE A 247 -12.91 -9.14 4.31
CA PHE A 247 -13.95 -8.26 4.86
C PHE A 247 -13.61 -7.82 6.29
N ARG A 248 -13.12 -8.72 7.15
CA ARG A 248 -12.73 -8.37 8.52
C ARG A 248 -11.54 -7.41 8.58
N ILE A 249 -10.54 -7.57 7.72
CA ILE A 249 -9.39 -6.64 7.70
C ILE A 249 -9.86 -5.26 7.26
N LEU A 250 -10.72 -5.20 6.24
CA LEU A 250 -11.34 -3.96 5.80
C LEU A 250 -12.07 -3.24 6.95
N LEU A 251 -12.96 -3.94 7.66
CA LEU A 251 -13.69 -3.33 8.78
C LEU A 251 -12.79 -2.89 9.93
N ARG A 252 -11.69 -3.62 10.20
CA ARG A 252 -10.69 -3.19 11.19
C ARG A 252 -10.04 -1.87 10.79
N SER A 253 -9.75 -1.70 9.50
CA SER A 253 -9.22 -0.44 8.96
C SER A 253 -10.21 0.70 9.24
N ILE A 254 -11.47 0.51 8.84
CA ILE A 254 -12.57 1.49 9.03
C ILE A 254 -12.80 1.83 10.50
N LEU A 255 -12.80 0.84 11.39
CA LEU A 255 -12.99 1.04 12.83
C LEU A 255 -11.93 1.93 13.48
N ARG A 256 -10.72 2.06 12.90
CA ARG A 256 -9.70 2.99 13.41
C ARG A 256 -10.19 4.44 13.33
N GLY A 257 -10.92 4.79 12.26
CA GLY A 257 -11.51 6.12 12.08
C GLY A 257 -12.63 6.45 13.08
N ARG A 258 -13.20 5.45 13.78
CA ARG A 258 -14.29 5.65 14.76
C ARG A 258 -13.88 6.55 15.94
N ARG A 259 -12.60 6.53 16.33
CA ARG A 259 -12.07 7.30 17.47
C ARG A 259 -11.74 8.76 17.12
N MET A 260 -11.86 9.13 15.85
CA MET A 260 -11.58 10.49 15.37
C MET A 260 -12.79 11.40 15.57
N ASN A 261 -12.54 12.71 15.67
CA ASN A 261 -13.59 13.73 15.63
C ASN A 261 -14.28 13.72 14.24
N SER A 262 -15.39 14.44 14.07
CA SER A 262 -16.21 14.36 12.85
C SER A 262 -15.47 14.83 11.60
N LYS A 263 -14.70 15.92 11.68
CA LYS A 263 -13.92 16.48 10.56
C LYS A 263 -12.81 15.51 10.14
N ASP A 264 -11.97 15.11 11.09
CA ASP A 264 -10.85 14.20 10.84
C ASP A 264 -11.35 12.83 10.35
N ARG A 265 -12.51 12.38 10.84
CA ARG A 265 -13.16 11.15 10.36
C ARG A 265 -13.58 11.25 8.91
N PHE A 266 -14.21 12.36 8.51
CA PHE A 266 -14.63 12.58 7.12
C PHE A 266 -13.41 12.56 6.19
N GLU A 267 -12.38 13.33 6.53
CA GLU A 267 -11.13 13.40 5.76
C GLU A 267 -10.44 12.03 5.69
N TRP A 268 -10.35 11.32 6.82
CA TRP A 268 -9.79 9.98 6.89
C TRP A 268 -10.57 8.96 6.04
N LEU A 269 -11.91 9.05 6.02
CA LEU A 269 -12.73 8.17 5.18
C LEU A 269 -12.59 8.50 3.69
N MET A 270 -12.51 9.79 3.34
CA MET A 270 -12.29 10.21 1.96
C MET A 270 -10.89 9.83 1.44
N ASP A 271 -9.85 9.81 2.30
CA ASP A 271 -8.54 9.20 1.98
C ASP A 271 -8.71 7.74 1.53
N ARG A 272 -9.52 6.95 2.25
CA ARG A 272 -9.77 5.55 1.91
C ARG A 272 -10.54 5.40 0.61
N VAL A 273 -11.53 6.26 0.36
CA VAL A 273 -12.27 6.30 -0.89
C VAL A 273 -11.32 6.62 -2.05
N SER A 274 -10.54 7.69 -1.97
CA SER A 274 -9.58 8.10 -3.01
C SER A 274 -8.62 6.96 -3.37
N ARG A 275 -7.97 6.35 -2.37
CA ARG A 275 -7.06 5.21 -2.57
C ARG A 275 -7.76 4.01 -3.18
N PHE A 276 -8.99 3.71 -2.73
CA PHE A 276 -9.76 2.60 -3.26
C PHE A 276 -10.12 2.84 -4.72
N SER A 277 -10.67 4.01 -5.05
CA SER A 277 -10.98 4.40 -6.43
C SER A 277 -9.76 4.28 -7.32
N ALA A 278 -8.60 4.82 -6.91
CA ALA A 278 -7.37 4.73 -7.70
C ALA A 278 -6.84 3.30 -7.87
N THR A 279 -7.04 2.45 -6.85
CA THR A 279 -6.61 1.04 -6.88
C THR A 279 -7.55 0.21 -7.76
N HIS A 280 -8.86 0.44 -7.64
CA HIS A 280 -9.90 -0.29 -8.34
C HIS A 280 -9.93 0.08 -9.83
N SER A 281 -9.74 1.36 -10.14
CA SER A 281 -9.63 1.83 -11.52
C SER A 281 -8.32 1.45 -12.20
N ARG A 282 -7.33 0.94 -11.45
CA ARG A 282 -5.95 0.69 -11.90
C ARG A 282 -5.10 1.95 -12.12
N LEU A 283 -5.61 3.17 -11.88
CA LEU A 283 -4.79 4.39 -11.97
C LEU A 283 -3.51 4.27 -11.14
N LEU A 284 -3.62 3.83 -9.88
CA LEU A 284 -2.47 3.64 -9.00
C LEU A 284 -1.46 2.65 -9.58
N ASP A 285 -1.92 1.57 -10.21
CA ASP A 285 -1.02 0.58 -10.81
C ASP A 285 -0.21 1.21 -11.93
N LEU A 286 -0.84 2.04 -12.74
CA LEU A 286 -0.17 2.71 -13.84
C LEU A 286 0.89 3.72 -13.34
N PHE A 287 0.61 4.46 -12.26
CA PHE A 287 1.60 5.30 -11.60
C PHE A 287 2.79 4.49 -11.04
N LEU A 288 2.56 3.27 -10.54
CA LEU A 288 3.62 2.38 -10.06
C LEU A 288 4.54 1.87 -11.20
N LEU A 289 4.11 1.94 -12.45
CA LEU A 289 4.91 1.59 -13.62
C LEU A 289 5.76 2.75 -14.14
N ALA A 290 5.53 3.96 -13.65
CA ALA A 290 6.33 5.14 -13.96
C ALA A 290 7.56 5.25 -13.04
N PRO A 291 8.57 6.05 -13.40
CA PRO A 291 9.75 6.27 -12.57
C PRO A 291 9.50 7.17 -11.35
N PHE A 292 8.27 7.16 -10.81
CA PHE A 292 7.91 7.89 -9.61
C PHE A 292 8.27 7.10 -8.35
N THR A 293 8.70 7.81 -7.31
CA THR A 293 8.91 7.19 -6.01
C THR A 293 7.56 6.87 -5.35
N ILE A 294 7.52 5.91 -4.43
CA ILE A 294 6.36 5.58 -3.61
C ILE A 294 5.91 6.82 -2.83
N LYS A 295 6.86 7.69 -2.46
CA LYS A 295 6.57 8.97 -1.81
C LYS A 295 5.78 9.89 -2.77
N ASP A 296 6.21 10.01 -4.01
CA ASP A 296 5.53 10.85 -5.02
C ASP A 296 4.14 10.31 -5.35
N ILE A 297 4.03 8.98 -5.51
CA ILE A 297 2.74 8.30 -5.74
C ILE A 297 1.82 8.49 -4.53
N TYR A 298 2.36 8.47 -3.32
CA TYR A 298 1.60 8.78 -2.11
C TYR A 298 1.07 10.21 -2.14
N TYR A 299 1.90 11.21 -2.44
CA TYR A 299 1.46 12.60 -2.55
C TYR A 299 0.42 12.81 -3.65
N PHE A 300 0.59 12.15 -4.80
CA PHE A 300 -0.40 12.17 -5.87
C PHE A 300 -1.77 11.68 -5.39
N LEU A 301 -1.77 10.61 -4.58
CA LEU A 301 -2.99 10.06 -4.00
C LEU A 301 -3.51 10.90 -2.82
N LEU A 302 -2.63 11.60 -2.09
CA LEU A 302 -2.86 12.03 -0.70
C LEU A 302 -2.15 13.33 -0.33
N ASP A 303 -3.00 14.25 0.08
CA ASP A 303 -2.66 15.45 0.82
C ASP A 303 -1.91 15.11 2.12
N THR A 304 -0.62 15.41 2.18
CA THR A 304 0.05 15.66 3.47
C THR A 304 0.88 16.91 3.30
N ASP A 305 0.39 17.99 3.90
CA ASP A 305 1.12 19.22 4.14
C ASP A 305 2.49 18.90 4.75
N GLU A 306 3.56 19.12 3.99
CA GLU A 306 4.82 19.74 4.40
C GLU A 306 5.83 19.70 3.23
N ASN A 307 6.20 20.91 2.78
CA ASN A 307 7.35 21.28 1.94
C ASN A 307 7.26 21.05 0.42
N ASP A 308 6.58 21.97 -0.25
CA ASP A 308 7.20 22.96 -1.15
C ASP A 308 8.28 22.51 -2.16
N LEU A 309 8.01 21.49 -2.99
CA LEU A 309 8.77 21.36 -4.25
C LEU A 309 7.98 20.91 -5.49
N PHE A 310 6.68 20.64 -5.40
CA PHE A 310 5.84 20.32 -6.57
C PHE A 310 4.44 20.92 -6.45
N SER A 311 4.36 22.25 -6.46
CA SER A 311 3.12 23.05 -6.47
C SER A 311 2.31 22.97 -7.78
N THR A 312 2.53 21.94 -8.60
CA THR A 312 1.79 21.68 -9.85
C THR A 312 0.87 20.45 -9.77
N LEU A 313 1.01 19.62 -8.73
CA LEU A 313 0.13 18.47 -8.48
C LEU A 313 -0.80 18.79 -7.32
N PHE A 314 -1.83 19.59 -7.58
CA PHE A 314 -3.01 19.52 -6.73
C PHE A 314 -3.50 18.06 -6.75
N SER A 315 -3.46 17.37 -5.61
CA SER A 315 -3.74 15.93 -5.53
C SER A 315 -5.11 15.62 -6.16
N LEU A 316 -5.14 14.63 -7.05
CA LEU A 316 -6.35 14.23 -7.79
C LEU A 316 -7.51 14.01 -6.82
N GLY A 317 -7.26 13.33 -5.70
CA GLY A 317 -8.25 13.10 -4.65
C GLY A 317 -8.80 14.38 -4.01
N THR A 318 -7.96 15.39 -3.74
CA THR A 318 -8.41 16.66 -3.15
C THR A 318 -9.18 17.50 -4.17
N ASN A 319 -8.75 17.55 -5.43
CA ASN A 319 -9.47 18.27 -6.49
C ASN A 319 -10.83 17.66 -6.79
N VAL A 320 -10.89 16.33 -6.83
CA VAL A 320 -12.14 15.60 -7.01
C VAL A 320 -13.05 15.81 -5.79
N LEU A 321 -12.51 15.73 -4.57
CA LEU A 321 -13.28 16.02 -3.35
C LEU A 321 -13.82 17.46 -3.32
N LYS A 322 -13.04 18.45 -3.75
CA LYS A 322 -13.50 19.84 -3.90
C LYS A 322 -14.66 19.91 -4.88
N SER A 323 -14.52 19.31 -6.06
CA SER A 323 -15.59 19.25 -7.06
C SER A 323 -16.87 18.60 -6.53
N CYS A 324 -16.77 17.53 -5.73
CA CYS A 324 -17.93 16.91 -5.10
C CYS A 324 -18.63 17.83 -4.07
N LYS A 325 -17.91 18.76 -3.43
CA LYS A 325 -18.49 19.70 -2.45
C LYS A 325 -19.26 20.84 -3.10
N ASP A 326 -18.93 21.18 -4.35
CA ASP A 326 -19.51 22.31 -5.10
C ASP A 326 -20.95 22.05 -5.61
N GLN A 327 -21.54 20.89 -5.29
CA GLN A 327 -22.95 20.51 -5.55
C GLN A 327 -23.40 20.60 -7.02
N GLU A 328 -22.67 19.92 -7.90
CA GLU A 328 -23.09 19.63 -9.28
C GLU A 328 -23.99 18.37 -9.34
N ASP A 329 -24.74 18.18 -10.42
CA ASP A 329 -25.42 16.90 -10.69
C ASP A 329 -24.39 15.78 -10.95
N ASP A 330 -24.80 14.53 -10.75
CA ASP A 330 -23.89 13.38 -10.79
C ASP A 330 -23.17 13.20 -12.13
N GLU A 331 -23.85 13.50 -13.25
CA GLU A 331 -23.29 13.29 -14.59
C GLU A 331 -22.29 14.39 -14.93
N THR A 332 -22.59 15.64 -14.57
CA THR A 332 -21.63 16.75 -14.70
C THR A 332 -20.40 16.52 -13.83
N LEU A 333 -20.59 16.10 -12.57
CA LEU A 333 -19.51 15.76 -11.66
C LEU A 333 -18.66 14.61 -12.21
N ARG A 334 -19.30 13.57 -12.74
CA ARG A 334 -18.62 12.41 -13.34
C ARG A 334 -17.72 12.84 -14.50
N ARG A 335 -18.22 13.64 -15.44
CA ARG A 335 -17.42 14.17 -16.58
C ARG A 335 -16.24 15.00 -16.11
N LYS A 336 -16.47 15.90 -15.15
CA LYS A 336 -15.42 16.74 -14.57
C LYS A 336 -14.30 15.91 -13.94
N ILE A 337 -14.65 14.83 -13.22
CA ILE A 337 -13.66 13.92 -12.65
C ILE A 337 -12.90 13.18 -13.75
N ILE A 338 -13.57 12.71 -14.80
CA ILE A 338 -12.91 12.08 -15.95
C ILE A 338 -11.91 13.05 -16.59
N ASP A 339 -12.30 14.30 -16.83
CA ASP A 339 -11.42 15.33 -17.39
C ASP A 339 -10.22 15.63 -16.48
N MET A 340 -10.41 15.60 -15.15
CA MET A 340 -9.32 15.75 -14.17
C MET A 340 -8.34 14.56 -14.25
N VAL A 341 -8.85 13.34 -14.33
CA VAL A 341 -8.01 12.14 -14.49
C VAL A 341 -7.22 12.22 -15.80
N ASP A 342 -7.88 12.55 -16.90
CA ASP A 342 -7.26 12.65 -18.23
C ASP A 342 -6.20 13.74 -18.31
N SER A 343 -6.45 14.90 -17.69
CA SER A 343 -5.50 16.02 -17.67
C SER A 343 -4.26 15.69 -16.83
N SER A 344 -4.44 15.15 -15.62
CA SER A 344 -3.32 14.65 -14.80
C SER A 344 -2.56 13.50 -15.49
N TRP A 345 -3.28 12.62 -16.20
CA TRP A 345 -2.66 11.54 -16.96
C TRP A 345 -1.77 12.08 -18.09
N ARG A 346 -2.29 13.04 -18.86
CA ARG A 346 -1.59 13.64 -20.01
C ARG A 346 -0.31 14.35 -19.61
N SER A 347 -0.25 14.94 -18.42
CA SER A 347 0.96 15.60 -17.92
C SER A 347 2.01 14.59 -17.42
N ASP A 348 1.60 13.56 -16.67
CA ASP A 348 2.55 12.82 -15.82
C ASP A 348 2.98 11.47 -16.41
N LEU A 349 2.09 10.75 -17.10
CA LEU A 349 2.34 9.36 -17.52
C LEU A 349 2.59 9.21 -19.02
N LYS A 350 2.18 10.21 -19.80
CA LYS A 350 2.42 10.26 -21.24
C LYS A 350 3.91 10.27 -21.59
N GLU A 351 4.73 10.97 -20.80
CA GLU A 351 6.19 11.03 -20.99
C GLU A 351 6.84 9.64 -20.94
N TYR A 352 6.28 8.74 -20.14
CA TYR A 352 6.82 7.40 -19.90
C TYR A 352 6.21 6.32 -20.80
N ASN A 353 5.42 6.71 -21.82
CA ASN A 353 4.72 5.82 -22.75
C ASN A 353 3.80 4.79 -22.08
N ILE A 354 3.28 5.12 -20.91
CA ILE A 354 2.28 4.31 -20.19
C ILE A 354 0.91 4.73 -20.74
N PRO A 355 0.07 3.79 -21.24
CA PRO A 355 -1.25 4.11 -21.75
C PRO A 355 -2.29 4.18 -20.63
N LEU A 356 -3.23 5.13 -20.73
CA LEU A 356 -4.41 5.09 -19.89
C LEU A 356 -5.26 3.93 -20.38
N LEU A 357 -5.58 2.98 -19.49
CA LEU A 357 -6.40 1.83 -19.84
C LEU A 357 -7.84 2.27 -20.08
N GLU A 358 -8.52 1.61 -21.01
CA GLU A 358 -9.93 1.88 -21.30
C GLU A 358 -10.79 1.70 -20.03
N GLY A 359 -11.72 2.63 -19.78
CA GLY A 359 -12.62 2.59 -18.62
C GLY A 359 -11.96 2.99 -17.28
N CYS A 360 -10.68 3.35 -17.28
CA CYS A 360 -9.93 3.66 -16.06
C CYS A 360 -10.44 4.94 -15.40
N ALA A 361 -10.61 6.03 -16.16
CA ALA A 361 -11.10 7.30 -15.64
C ALA A 361 -12.56 7.19 -15.17
N GLU A 362 -13.40 6.49 -15.93
CA GLU A 362 -14.79 6.22 -15.62
C GLU A 362 -14.93 5.42 -14.33
N THR A 363 -14.19 4.31 -14.20
CA THR A 363 -14.22 3.47 -13.00
C THR A 363 -13.79 4.27 -11.77
N TYR A 364 -12.78 5.15 -11.92
CA TYR A 364 -12.35 6.02 -10.84
C TYR A 364 -13.47 6.98 -10.42
N ALA A 365 -14.07 7.68 -11.37
CA ALA A 365 -15.15 8.65 -11.14
C ALA A 365 -16.35 7.99 -10.43
N ASP A 366 -16.84 6.89 -10.99
CA ASP A 366 -18.01 6.16 -10.46
C ASP A 366 -17.77 5.68 -9.03
N THR A 367 -16.58 5.10 -8.77
CA THR A 367 -16.22 4.59 -7.45
C THR A 367 -16.03 5.72 -6.44
N PHE A 368 -15.44 6.85 -6.86
CA PHE A 368 -15.22 7.99 -5.98
C PHE A 368 -16.54 8.65 -5.59
N ILE A 369 -17.44 8.89 -6.55
CA ILE A 369 -18.76 9.48 -6.29
C ILE A 369 -19.56 8.59 -5.34
N ALA A 370 -19.60 7.27 -5.59
CA ALA A 370 -20.27 6.31 -4.72
C ALA A 370 -19.71 6.35 -3.29
N GLY A 371 -18.37 6.34 -3.15
CA GLY A 371 -17.69 6.45 -1.87
C GLY A 371 -17.98 7.77 -1.16
N TYR A 372 -17.98 8.90 -1.87
CA TYR A 372 -18.30 10.22 -1.31
C TYR A 372 -19.72 10.28 -0.75
N LYS A 373 -20.71 9.80 -1.53
CA LYS A 373 -22.12 9.72 -1.09
C LYS A 373 -22.26 8.90 0.17
N LEU A 374 -21.59 7.75 0.21
CA LEU A 374 -21.57 6.88 1.38
C LEU A 374 -20.98 7.57 2.59
N VAL A 375 -19.77 8.13 2.49
CA VAL A 375 -19.11 8.83 3.60
C VAL A 375 -19.99 9.94 4.13
N LYS A 376 -20.57 10.78 3.25
CA LYS A 376 -21.49 11.85 3.62
C LYS A 376 -22.72 11.34 4.38
N SER A 377 -23.23 10.15 4.05
CA SER A 377 -24.38 9.55 4.75
C SER A 377 -24.07 9.10 6.18
N ILE A 378 -22.83 8.69 6.47
CA ILE A 378 -22.42 8.14 7.78
C ILE A 378 -21.68 9.14 8.68
N THR A 379 -21.30 10.30 8.16
CA THR A 379 -20.63 11.38 8.92
C THR A 379 -21.50 12.61 9.16
N ARG A 380 -22.74 12.63 8.65
CA ARG A 380 -23.80 13.54 9.13
C ARG A 380 -24.19 13.17 10.54
#